data_AF-A0A240UDE9-F1
#
_entry.id   AF-A0A240UDE9-F1
#
_cell.length_a   1.000
_cell.length_b   1.000
_cell.length_c   1.000
_cell.angle_alpha   90.00
_cell.angle_beta   90.00
_cell.angle_gamma   90.00
#
_symmetry.space_group_name_H-M   'P 1'
#
loop_
_entity.id
_entity.type
_entity.pdbx_description
1 polymer ?
#
loop_
_entity_poly.entity_id
_entity_poly.type
_entity_poly.pdbx_seq_one_letter_code
_entity_poly.pdbx_strand_id
1 'polypeptide(L)'
;MHPQREQKSLSIAVSIAATTFILAVAQSSYAQTTLQLACPPDWNALTELDGPNPDRLILGLKAREWRKEDVEAVLAKTQECQRTSNLPESIKKAELTDIQTRAYPGALAAVERLSQRLQQEAQRTQPVISPAAADAPPQASAPPQVSERELAKQRLEAEFAQQNARSAEIEPQRQVGRSRNDQLWFVGIALAAILAAWYWNRFMRNRCPNCKSTDYETTNVAEVDRWRGTKAVAKTVHRRGGVRGQSYKDVSTQVGVTFVKNQYSCRCRACQTEWTFEKREEK
;
A
#
# COMPACT_ATOMS: atom_id res chain seq x y z
N MET A 1 -60.02 -46.42 -14.28
CA MET A 1 -58.94 -45.83 -15.10
C MET A 1 -57.62 -46.25 -14.49
N HIS A 2 -57.03 -47.28 -15.06
CA HIS A 2 -55.77 -47.92 -14.65
C HIS A 2 -54.98 -48.22 -15.97
N PRO A 3 -53.70 -48.62 -15.92
CA PRO A 3 -52.57 -48.02 -16.64
C PRO A 3 -52.07 -48.88 -17.82
N GLN A 4 -51.19 -48.36 -18.68
CA GLN A 4 -50.35 -49.17 -19.60
C GLN A 4 -49.10 -48.36 -20.00
N ARG A 5 -47.86 -48.85 -19.87
CA ARG A 5 -47.16 -49.94 -20.62
C ARG A 5 -47.07 -49.61 -22.13
N GLU A 6 -46.01 -49.85 -22.90
CA GLU A 6 -44.66 -50.41 -22.76
C GLU A 6 -43.93 -50.16 -24.11
N GLN A 7 -42.66 -50.59 -24.19
CA GLN A 7 -41.80 -50.89 -25.37
C GLN A 7 -40.70 -49.86 -25.69
N LYS A 8 -39.40 -50.13 -25.46
CA LYS A 8 -38.49 -51.18 -26.00
C LYS A 8 -38.32 -50.98 -27.53
N SER A 9 -37.15 -50.94 -28.16
CA SER A 9 -35.82 -51.52 -27.90
C SER A 9 -34.80 -51.00 -28.95
N LEU A 10 -33.55 -51.48 -28.87
CA LEU A 10 -32.36 -51.37 -29.76
C LEU A 10 -31.31 -50.38 -29.23
N SER A 11 -30.42 -50.75 -28.30
CA SER A 11 -29.30 -51.71 -28.40
C SER A 11 -28.49 -51.57 -29.69
N ILE A 12 -27.25 -51.06 -29.57
CA ILE A 12 -26.02 -51.76 -29.95
C ILE A 12 -24.95 -51.37 -28.93
N ALA A 13 -24.47 -52.38 -28.22
CA ALA A 13 -23.28 -52.35 -27.40
C ALA A 13 -22.04 -52.51 -28.30
N VAL A 14 -20.99 -51.77 -27.98
CA VAL A 14 -19.61 -52.21 -28.24
C VAL A 14 -18.88 -52.11 -26.91
N SER A 15 -18.36 -53.24 -26.45
CA SER A 15 -17.59 -53.39 -25.23
C SER A 15 -16.25 -54.06 -25.55
N ILE A 16 -15.31 -53.91 -24.60
CA ILE A 16 -14.10 -54.73 -24.36
C ILE A 16 -12.89 -54.26 -25.20
N ALA A 17 -11.69 -53.98 -24.68
CA ALA A 17 -11.12 -53.97 -23.33
C ALA A 17 -9.71 -53.37 -23.37
N ALA A 18 -9.12 -53.27 -22.16
CA ALA A 18 -7.71 -53.00 -21.85
C ALA A 18 -7.32 -51.52 -22.01
N THR A 19 -6.69 -50.87 -21.04
CA THR A 19 -5.66 -51.40 -20.15
C THR A 19 -5.63 -50.55 -18.90
N THR A 20 -5.55 -51.21 -17.74
CA THR A 20 -5.14 -50.63 -16.47
C THR A 20 -3.79 -49.92 -16.62
N PHE A 21 -3.81 -48.60 -16.64
CA PHE A 21 -2.70 -47.78 -16.15
C PHE A 21 -3.25 -46.93 -15.00
N ILE A 22 -3.27 -47.54 -13.82
CA ILE A 22 -3.32 -46.80 -12.56
C ILE A 22 -1.97 -46.09 -12.50
N LEU A 23 -1.89 -44.86 -13.02
CA LEU A 23 -0.95 -43.91 -12.44
C LEU A 23 -1.50 -43.61 -11.06
N ALA A 24 -1.01 -44.37 -10.09
CA ALA A 24 -0.90 -43.93 -8.72
C ALA A 24 -0.03 -42.67 -8.77
N VAL A 25 -0.66 -41.52 -9.02
CA VAL A 25 -0.14 -40.28 -8.48
C VAL A 25 -0.15 -40.54 -7.00
N ALA A 26 1.04 -40.74 -6.44
CA ALA A 26 1.24 -40.78 -5.01
C ALA A 26 0.54 -39.55 -4.44
N GLN A 27 -0.68 -39.75 -3.93
CA GLN A 27 -1.23 -38.88 -2.93
C GLN A 27 -0.35 -39.13 -1.72
N SER A 28 0.84 -38.52 -1.74
CA SER A 28 1.45 -38.14 -0.50
C SER A 28 0.40 -37.28 0.17
N SER A 29 -0.27 -37.90 1.14
CA SER A 29 -0.90 -37.25 2.26
C SER A 29 0.18 -36.49 3.02
N TYR A 30 0.76 -35.46 2.39
CA TYR A 30 1.27 -34.31 3.07
C TYR A 30 0.03 -33.68 3.69
N ALA A 31 0.04 -33.47 5.00
CA ALA A 31 -0.95 -32.62 5.63
C ALA A 31 -1.05 -31.34 4.80
N GLN A 32 -2.14 -31.17 4.06
CA GLN A 32 -2.40 -29.94 3.33
C GLN A 32 -2.65 -28.91 4.42
N THR A 33 -1.64 -28.14 4.79
CA THR A 33 -1.84 -26.94 5.57
C THR A 33 -2.63 -25.99 4.68
N THR A 34 -3.96 -26.04 4.79
CA THR A 34 -4.86 -25.23 3.97
C THR A 34 -4.94 -23.84 4.58
N LEU A 35 -4.80 -22.81 3.73
CA LEU A 35 -5.01 -21.41 4.11
C LEU A 35 -6.38 -21.24 4.82
N GLN A 36 -6.35 -20.94 6.11
CA GLN A 36 -7.53 -20.79 6.95
C GLN A 36 -7.99 -19.33 6.93
N LEU A 37 -9.00 -19.03 6.12
CA LEU A 37 -9.54 -17.68 5.97
C LEU A 37 -10.92 -17.56 6.64
N ALA A 38 -10.98 -16.80 7.73
CA ALA A 38 -12.23 -16.33 8.31
C ALA A 38 -12.79 -15.11 7.55
N CYS A 39 -14.07 -14.79 7.76
CA CYS A 39 -14.66 -13.52 7.30
C CYS A 39 -14.89 -12.58 8.50
N PRO A 40 -14.31 -11.37 8.52
CA PRO A 40 -13.30 -10.84 7.60
C PRO A 40 -11.90 -11.47 7.82
N PRO A 41 -11.06 -11.60 6.78
CA PRO A 41 -9.68 -12.08 6.94
C PRO A 41 -8.83 -11.10 7.76
N ASP A 42 -7.97 -11.62 8.63
CA ASP A 42 -7.07 -10.78 9.43
C ASP A 42 -5.83 -10.39 8.63
N TRP A 43 -5.89 -9.22 8.00
CA TRP A 43 -4.78 -8.63 7.26
C TRP A 43 -3.60 -8.23 8.15
N ASN A 44 -3.81 -7.99 9.45
CA ASN A 44 -2.71 -7.63 10.35
C ASN A 44 -1.81 -8.83 10.64
N ALA A 45 -2.34 -10.05 10.61
CA ALA A 45 -1.54 -11.27 10.75
C ALA A 45 -0.46 -11.39 9.66
N LEU A 46 -0.70 -10.84 8.47
CA LEU A 46 0.29 -10.84 7.37
C LEU A 46 1.50 -9.95 7.63
N THR A 47 1.41 -8.99 8.56
CA THR A 47 2.57 -8.16 8.94
C THR A 47 3.66 -8.98 9.63
N GLU A 48 3.29 -10.12 10.21
CA GLU A 48 4.21 -11.02 10.90
C GLU A 48 4.96 -11.97 9.97
N LEU A 49 4.65 -11.96 8.65
CA LEU A 49 5.33 -12.79 7.65
C LEU A 49 6.85 -12.54 7.59
N ASP A 50 7.25 -11.30 7.84
CA ASP A 50 8.67 -10.91 7.89
C ASP A 50 9.30 -11.12 9.27
N GLY A 51 8.58 -11.78 10.20
CA GLY A 51 9.08 -12.08 11.53
C GLY A 51 10.34 -12.95 11.55
N PRO A 52 11.01 -13.08 12.70
CA PRO A 52 12.25 -13.84 12.84
C PRO A 52 12.04 -15.36 12.79
N ASN A 53 10.81 -15.86 12.98
CA ASN A 53 10.51 -17.28 13.00
C ASN A 53 9.80 -17.72 11.70
N PRO A 54 10.49 -18.41 10.77
CA PRO A 54 9.92 -18.83 9.49
C PRO A 54 8.91 -19.98 9.61
N ASP A 55 8.84 -20.68 10.74
CA ASP A 55 7.93 -21.81 10.96
C ASP A 55 6.64 -21.42 11.69
N ARG A 56 6.47 -20.12 12.01
CA ARG A 56 5.25 -19.61 12.62
C ARG A 56 4.06 -19.78 11.67
N LEU A 57 2.95 -20.28 12.20
CA LEU A 57 1.69 -20.39 11.46
C LEU A 57 1.01 -19.01 11.41
N ILE A 58 0.75 -18.54 10.20
CA ILE A 58 -0.01 -17.33 9.87
C ILE A 58 -1.17 -17.78 8.99
N LEU A 59 -2.40 -17.57 9.46
CA LEU A 59 -3.63 -18.03 8.79
C LEU A 59 -3.57 -19.52 8.37
N GLY A 60 -2.99 -20.36 9.22
CA GLY A 60 -2.87 -21.80 9.00
C GLY A 60 -1.72 -22.23 8.07
N LEU A 61 -0.95 -21.32 7.47
CA LEU A 61 0.25 -21.62 6.68
C LEU A 61 1.51 -21.21 7.44
N LYS A 62 2.59 -22.00 7.35
CA LYS A 62 3.88 -21.57 7.90
C LYS A 62 4.38 -20.36 7.14
N ALA A 63 5.00 -19.39 7.82
CA ALA A 63 5.52 -18.17 7.19
C ALA A 63 6.36 -18.49 5.93
N ARG A 64 7.28 -19.46 6.00
CA ARG A 64 8.11 -19.89 4.86
C ARG A 64 7.37 -20.47 3.64
N GLU A 65 6.14 -20.93 3.82
CA GLU A 65 5.33 -21.52 2.76
C GLU A 65 4.50 -20.47 2.01
N TRP A 66 4.43 -19.24 2.52
CA TRP A 66 3.67 -18.16 1.90
C TRP A 66 4.24 -17.76 0.56
N ARG A 67 3.35 -17.62 -0.42
CA ARG A 67 3.65 -17.08 -1.74
C ARG A 67 2.70 -15.95 -2.11
N LYS A 68 2.94 -15.37 -3.29
CA LYS A 68 2.12 -14.26 -3.82
C LYS A 68 0.69 -14.71 -4.06
N GLU A 69 0.50 -15.95 -4.51
CA GLU A 69 -0.81 -16.54 -4.79
C GLU A 69 -1.67 -16.65 -3.52
N ASP A 70 -1.05 -16.88 -2.36
CA ASP A 70 -1.77 -16.96 -1.07
C ASP A 70 -2.28 -15.58 -0.64
N VAL A 71 -1.50 -14.52 -0.88
CA VAL A 71 -1.93 -13.13 -0.61
C VAL A 71 -3.08 -12.73 -1.53
N GLU A 72 -3.06 -13.16 -2.80
CA GLU A 72 -4.16 -12.97 -3.74
C GLU A 72 -5.42 -13.74 -3.30
N ALA A 73 -5.27 -14.95 -2.75
CA ALA A 73 -6.38 -15.71 -2.20
C ALA A 73 -7.02 -15.00 -0.98
N VAL A 74 -6.22 -14.38 -0.10
CA VAL A 74 -6.72 -13.54 1.00
C VAL A 74 -7.51 -12.35 0.46
N LEU A 75 -7.02 -11.69 -0.61
CA LEU A 75 -7.70 -10.58 -1.25
C LEU A 75 -9.05 -10.99 -1.85
N ALA A 76 -9.06 -12.09 -2.61
CA ALA A 76 -10.27 -12.64 -3.21
C ALA A 76 -11.31 -12.99 -2.14
N LYS A 77 -10.88 -13.61 -1.03
CA LYS A 77 -11.76 -13.93 0.09
C LYS A 77 -12.30 -12.67 0.77
N THR A 78 -11.47 -11.64 0.93
CA THR A 78 -11.91 -10.37 1.52
C THR A 78 -13.01 -9.71 0.69
N GLN A 79 -12.86 -9.69 -0.64
CA GLN A 79 -13.90 -9.18 -1.54
C GLN A 79 -15.20 -9.97 -1.43
N GLU A 80 -15.12 -11.29 -1.29
CA GLU A 80 -16.30 -12.15 -1.10
C GLU A 80 -17.00 -11.93 0.25
N CYS A 81 -16.22 -11.77 1.33
CA CYS A 81 -16.77 -11.42 2.64
C CYS A 81 -17.46 -10.04 2.62
N GLN A 82 -16.93 -9.06 1.87
CA GLN A 82 -17.57 -7.76 1.72
C GLN A 82 -18.85 -7.81 0.88
N ARG A 83 -18.89 -8.66 -0.16
CA ARG A 83 -20.09 -8.86 -0.97
C ARG A 83 -21.25 -9.40 -0.13
N THR A 84 -20.97 -10.30 0.80
CA THR A 84 -21.96 -10.96 1.65
C THR A 84 -22.26 -10.21 2.96
N SER A 85 -21.49 -9.17 3.31
CA SER A 85 -21.68 -8.43 4.56
C SER A 85 -22.86 -7.46 4.51
N ASN A 86 -23.49 -7.24 5.66
CA ASN A 86 -24.57 -6.26 5.86
C ASN A 86 -24.05 -4.84 6.21
N LEU A 87 -22.76 -4.57 6.01
CA LEU A 87 -22.16 -3.27 6.29
C LEU A 87 -22.65 -2.19 5.31
N PRO A 88 -22.70 -0.91 5.71
CA PRO A 88 -22.94 0.19 4.79
C PRO A 88 -21.89 0.23 3.66
N GLU A 89 -22.34 0.51 2.42
CA GLU A 89 -21.48 0.58 1.23
C GLU A 89 -20.29 1.56 1.37
N SER A 90 -20.47 2.65 2.12
CA SER A 90 -19.38 3.58 2.42
C SER A 90 -18.25 2.94 3.23
N ILE A 91 -18.59 2.08 4.18
CA ILE A 91 -17.62 1.37 5.02
C ILE A 91 -16.92 0.29 4.21
N LYS A 92 -17.68 -0.50 3.43
CA LYS A 92 -17.10 -1.54 2.54
C LYS A 92 -16.04 -0.96 1.60
N LYS A 93 -16.35 0.17 0.95
CA LYS A 93 -15.44 0.87 0.04
C LYS A 93 -14.21 1.40 0.76
N ALA A 94 -14.38 2.01 1.93
CA ALA A 94 -13.25 2.53 2.71
C ALA A 94 -12.30 1.40 3.13
N GLU A 95 -12.83 0.29 3.63
CA GLU A 95 -12.04 -0.88 4.06
C GLU A 95 -11.31 -1.53 2.88
N LEU A 96 -12.00 -1.75 1.76
CA LEU A 96 -11.36 -2.31 0.56
C LEU A 96 -10.23 -1.40 0.05
N THR A 97 -10.43 -0.09 0.10
CA THR A 97 -9.42 0.88 -0.36
C THR A 97 -8.20 0.86 0.56
N ASP A 98 -8.38 0.81 1.88
CA ASP A 98 -7.26 0.69 2.83
C ASP A 98 -6.47 -0.61 2.59
N ILE A 99 -7.17 -1.73 2.41
CA ILE A 99 -6.53 -3.01 2.11
C ILE A 99 -5.73 -2.93 0.80
N GLN A 100 -6.32 -2.41 -0.28
CA GLN A 100 -5.66 -2.34 -1.58
C GLN A 100 -4.47 -1.38 -1.61
N THR A 101 -4.55 -0.26 -0.89
CA THR A 101 -3.52 0.78 -0.93
C THR A 101 -2.40 0.56 0.09
N ARG A 102 -2.68 -0.13 1.20
CA ARG A 102 -1.74 -0.28 2.31
C ARG A 102 -1.42 -1.73 2.64
N ALA A 103 -2.43 -2.54 3.00
CA ALA A 103 -2.19 -3.88 3.53
C ALA A 103 -1.67 -4.86 2.47
N TYR A 104 -2.29 -4.87 1.29
CA TYR A 104 -1.93 -5.73 0.16
C TYR A 104 -0.49 -5.53 -0.33
N PRO A 105 -0.05 -4.31 -0.71
CA PRO A 105 1.34 -4.11 -1.13
C PRO A 105 2.33 -4.41 0.00
N GLY A 106 1.97 -4.14 1.26
CA GLY A 106 2.78 -4.50 2.42
C GLY A 106 2.99 -6.01 2.57
N ALA A 107 1.92 -6.80 2.41
CA ALA A 107 1.98 -8.25 2.47
C ALA A 107 2.83 -8.84 1.34
N LEU A 108 2.67 -8.35 0.10
CA LEU A 108 3.50 -8.78 -1.03
C LEU A 108 4.99 -8.48 -0.79
N ALA A 109 5.30 -7.29 -0.28
CA ALA A 109 6.67 -6.92 0.06
C ALA A 109 7.24 -7.76 1.21
N ALA A 110 6.42 -8.21 2.15
CA ALA A 110 6.84 -9.13 3.22
C ALA A 110 7.16 -10.53 2.67
N VAL A 111 6.31 -11.08 1.81
CA VAL A 111 6.56 -12.38 1.14
C VAL A 111 7.87 -12.34 0.33
N GLU A 112 8.07 -11.26 -0.44
CA GLU A 112 9.28 -11.08 -1.25
C GLU A 112 10.54 -11.03 -0.35
N ARG A 113 10.51 -10.24 0.73
CA ARG A 113 11.65 -10.18 1.67
C ARG A 113 11.92 -11.52 2.35
N LEU A 114 10.87 -12.24 2.76
CA LEU A 114 11.02 -13.58 3.32
C LEU A 114 11.66 -14.55 2.33
N SER A 115 11.22 -14.55 1.06
CA SER A 115 11.80 -15.40 0.02
C SER A 115 13.29 -15.11 -0.20
N GLN A 116 13.68 -13.83 -0.18
CA GLN A 116 15.09 -13.43 -0.32
C GLN A 116 15.92 -13.91 0.86
N ARG A 117 15.42 -13.81 2.10
CA ARG A 117 16.09 -14.34 3.29
C ARG A 117 16.29 -15.84 3.20
N LEU A 118 15.25 -16.60 2.83
CA LEU A 118 15.34 -18.05 2.67
C LEU A 118 16.33 -18.45 1.57
N GLN A 119 16.41 -17.70 0.47
CA GLN A 119 17.41 -17.93 -0.57
C GLN A 119 18.84 -17.67 -0.08
N GLN A 120 19.07 -16.62 0.70
CA GLN A 120 20.38 -16.33 1.28
C GLN A 120 20.80 -17.42 2.29
N GLU A 121 19.87 -17.89 3.14
CA GLU A 121 20.11 -19.00 4.05
C GLU A 121 20.45 -20.29 3.29
N ALA A 122 19.73 -20.58 2.20
CA ALA A 122 20.01 -21.74 1.35
C ALA A 122 21.40 -21.66 0.71
N GLN A 123 21.82 -20.49 0.22
CA GLN A 123 23.16 -20.27 -0.32
C GLN A 123 24.24 -20.41 0.75
N ARG A 124 24.00 -19.90 1.96
CA ARG A 124 24.94 -20.01 3.09
C ARG A 124 25.11 -21.44 3.60
N THR A 125 24.04 -22.24 3.50
CA THR A 125 24.00 -23.62 3.99
C THR A 125 24.41 -24.63 2.91
N GLN A 126 24.68 -24.19 1.68
CA GLN A 126 25.15 -25.08 0.63
C GLN A 126 26.55 -25.57 1.00
N PRO A 127 26.73 -26.88 1.29
CA PRO A 127 28.06 -27.40 1.53
C PRO A 127 28.86 -27.20 0.24
N VAL A 128 30.08 -26.68 0.37
CA VAL A 128 31.07 -26.71 -0.70
C VAL A 128 31.29 -28.19 -1.05
N ILE A 129 30.54 -28.70 -2.02
CA ILE A 129 30.84 -29.96 -2.68
C ILE A 129 32.07 -29.65 -3.51
N SER A 130 33.26 -29.76 -2.89
CA SER A 130 34.53 -29.83 -3.60
C SER A 130 34.51 -31.10 -4.44
N PRO A 131 34.58 -31.03 -5.79
CA PRO A 131 34.75 -32.20 -6.63
C PRO A 131 36.24 -32.54 -6.75
N ALA A 132 36.94 -32.68 -5.62
CA ALA A 132 38.38 -32.95 -5.61
C ALA A 132 38.79 -33.72 -4.36
N ALA A 133 38.26 -34.94 -4.21
CA ALA A 133 38.81 -35.93 -3.30
C ALA A 133 38.60 -37.33 -3.89
N ALA A 134 39.24 -37.58 -5.03
CA ALA A 134 39.60 -38.92 -5.45
C ALA A 134 41.11 -38.88 -5.73
N ASP A 135 41.82 -39.79 -5.08
CA ASP A 135 43.26 -40.10 -5.20
C ASP A 135 44.28 -39.15 -4.53
N ALA A 136 44.71 -39.51 -3.31
CA ALA A 136 46.13 -39.52 -2.93
C ALA A 136 46.39 -40.41 -1.68
N PRO A 137 47.52 -41.15 -1.60
CA PRO A 137 47.83 -42.12 -0.53
C PRO A 137 48.39 -41.47 0.76
N PRO A 138 48.55 -42.24 1.86
CA PRO A 138 48.83 -41.70 3.19
C PRO A 138 50.33 -41.42 3.38
N GLN A 139 50.69 -40.19 3.76
CA GLN A 139 52.03 -39.91 4.29
C GLN A 139 51.98 -39.03 5.55
N ALA A 140 52.47 -39.66 6.62
CA ALA A 140 53.39 -39.15 7.64
C ALA A 140 53.11 -37.75 8.25
N SER A 141 52.69 -37.81 9.50
CA SER A 141 52.55 -36.70 10.44
C SER A 141 53.88 -35.97 10.71
N ALA A 142 53.89 -34.66 10.47
CA ALA A 142 54.80 -33.70 11.10
C ALA A 142 54.03 -32.40 11.44
N PRO A 143 54.22 -31.79 12.64
CA PRO A 143 53.74 -30.42 12.94
C PRO A 143 54.73 -29.38 12.35
N PRO A 144 54.33 -28.12 12.05
CA PRO A 144 53.54 -27.21 12.88
C PRO A 144 52.51 -26.36 12.07
N GLN A 145 51.20 -26.64 12.18
CA GLN A 145 50.17 -25.96 11.37
C GLN A 145 49.47 -24.75 12.05
N VAL A 146 49.94 -24.30 13.22
CA VAL A 146 49.28 -23.23 13.98
C VAL A 146 49.49 -21.86 13.32
N SER A 147 50.67 -21.60 12.76
CA SER A 147 51.01 -20.31 12.14
C SER A 147 50.28 -20.05 10.82
N GLU A 148 50.10 -21.08 9.97
CA GLU A 148 49.35 -20.95 8.71
C GLU A 148 47.86 -20.67 8.96
N ARG A 149 47.29 -21.26 10.01
CA ARG A 149 45.88 -21.05 10.37
C ARG A 149 45.62 -19.64 10.90
N GLU A 150 46.55 -19.07 11.66
CA GLU A 150 46.50 -17.68 12.12
C GLU A 150 46.66 -16.71 10.96
N LEU A 151 47.56 -16.99 10.02
CA LEU A 151 47.76 -16.16 8.83
C LEU A 151 46.55 -16.19 7.88
N ALA A 152 45.90 -17.35 7.74
CA ALA A 152 44.65 -17.48 6.99
C ALA A 152 43.51 -16.69 7.64
N LYS A 153 43.43 -16.67 8.98
CA LYS A 153 42.42 -15.91 9.71
C LYS A 153 42.63 -14.40 9.55
N GLN A 154 43.89 -13.93 9.61
CA GLN A 154 44.23 -12.53 9.36
C GLN A 154 43.88 -12.09 7.93
N ARG A 155 44.11 -12.95 6.92
CA ARG A 155 43.69 -12.66 5.54
C ARG A 155 42.18 -12.53 5.41
N LEU A 156 41.43 -13.43 6.02
CA LEU A 156 39.96 -13.40 5.99
C LEU A 156 39.40 -12.13 6.66
N GLU A 157 39.97 -11.74 7.81
CA GLU A 157 39.59 -10.51 8.51
C GLU A 157 39.94 -9.26 7.69
N ALA A 158 41.08 -9.24 6.99
CA ALA A 158 41.45 -8.15 6.09
C ALA A 158 40.51 -8.05 4.88
N GLU A 159 40.10 -9.18 4.30
CA GLU A 159 39.12 -9.21 3.21
C GLU A 159 37.74 -8.71 3.67
N PHE A 160 37.29 -9.10 4.86
CA PHE A 160 36.03 -8.64 5.43
C PHE A 160 36.05 -7.14 5.74
N ALA A 161 37.16 -6.64 6.29
CA ALA A 161 37.37 -5.20 6.52
C ALA A 161 37.35 -4.42 5.20
N GLN A 162 37.96 -4.96 4.14
CA GLN A 162 37.99 -4.35 2.83
C GLN A 162 36.59 -4.33 2.16
N GLN A 163 35.79 -5.40 2.33
CA GLN A 163 34.40 -5.45 1.86
C GLN A 163 33.50 -4.48 2.62
N ASN A 164 33.65 -4.37 3.94
CA ASN A 164 32.90 -3.41 4.74
C ASN A 164 33.25 -1.97 4.36
N ALA A 165 34.52 -1.66 4.10
CA ALA A 165 34.94 -0.34 3.64
C ALA A 165 34.31 0.02 2.28
N ARG A 166 34.31 -0.91 1.31
CA ARG A 166 33.63 -0.70 0.01
C ARG A 166 32.12 -0.51 0.17
N SER A 167 31.49 -1.25 1.07
CA SER A 167 30.05 -1.16 1.32
C SER A 167 29.67 0.15 2.00
N ALA A 168 30.50 0.63 2.92
CA ALA A 168 30.32 1.90 3.63
C ALA A 168 30.42 3.12 2.70
N GLU A 169 31.16 3.02 1.59
CA GLU A 169 31.28 4.10 0.60
C GLU A 169 30.07 4.18 -0.36
N ILE A 170 29.38 3.07 -0.59
CA ILE A 170 28.20 2.99 -1.48
C ILE A 170 26.91 3.47 -0.78
N GLU A 171 26.80 3.25 0.53
CA GLU A 171 25.65 3.66 1.35
C GLU A 171 25.33 5.17 1.29
N PRO A 172 26.30 6.11 1.46
CA PRO A 172 26.02 7.54 1.38
C PRO A 172 25.57 7.96 -0.02
N GLN A 173 26.13 7.34 -1.07
CA GLN A 173 25.75 7.65 -2.46
C GLN A 173 24.30 7.23 -2.75
N ARG A 174 23.84 6.11 -2.19
CA ARG A 174 22.44 5.66 -2.29
C ARG A 174 21.47 6.52 -1.47
N GLN A 175 21.89 7.01 -0.30
CA GLN A 175 21.05 7.88 0.52
C GLN A 175 20.77 9.24 -0.14
N VAL A 176 21.77 9.84 -0.81
CA VAL A 176 21.57 11.10 -1.56
C VAL A 176 20.63 10.91 -2.76
N GLY A 177 20.69 9.75 -3.43
CA GLY A 177 19.78 9.41 -4.52
C GLY A 177 18.31 9.28 -4.08
N ARG A 178 18.07 8.63 -2.93
CA ARG A 178 16.71 8.48 -2.37
C ARG A 178 16.12 9.82 -1.91
N SER A 179 16.90 10.65 -1.19
CA SER A 179 16.38 11.91 -0.66
C SER A 179 15.91 12.88 -1.76
N ARG A 180 16.63 12.91 -2.89
CA ARG A 180 16.27 13.75 -4.03
C ARG A 180 15.01 13.26 -4.74
N ASN A 181 14.83 11.93 -4.83
CA ASN A 181 13.64 11.34 -5.43
C ASN A 181 12.39 11.54 -4.55
N ASP A 182 12.52 11.38 -3.23
CA ASP A 182 11.43 11.62 -2.29
C ASP A 182 10.99 13.09 -2.32
N GLN A 183 11.95 14.03 -2.36
CA GLN A 183 11.63 15.46 -2.46
C GLN A 183 10.89 15.81 -3.76
N LEU A 184 11.28 15.23 -4.90
CA LEU A 184 10.57 15.42 -6.16
C LEU A 184 9.16 14.83 -6.13
N TRP A 185 8.97 13.69 -5.47
CA TRP A 185 7.67 13.06 -5.31
C TRP A 185 6.72 13.93 -4.47
N PHE A 186 7.19 14.47 -3.34
CA PHE A 186 6.39 15.40 -2.53
C PHE A 186 6.02 16.69 -3.27
N VAL A 187 6.96 17.25 -4.06
CA VAL A 187 6.68 18.42 -4.90
C VAL A 187 5.63 18.09 -5.97
N GLY A 188 5.71 16.90 -6.58
CA GLY A 188 4.73 16.42 -7.55
C GLY A 188 3.32 16.31 -6.96
N ILE A 189 3.19 15.75 -5.76
CA ILE A 189 1.90 15.64 -5.05
C ILE A 189 1.34 17.01 -4.70
N ALA A 190 2.18 17.93 -4.22
CA ALA A 190 1.74 19.27 -3.87
C ALA A 190 1.18 20.02 -5.10
N LEU A 191 1.87 19.92 -6.25
CA LEU A 191 1.40 20.51 -7.51
C LEU A 191 0.08 19.88 -7.98
N ALA A 192 -0.05 18.55 -7.91
CA ALA A 192 -1.28 17.86 -8.27
C ALA A 192 -2.47 18.30 -7.42
N ALA A 193 -2.27 18.48 -6.10
CA ALA A 193 -3.31 18.96 -5.19
C ALA A 193 -3.74 20.40 -5.51
N ILE A 194 -2.79 21.29 -5.82
CA ILE A 194 -3.09 22.68 -6.21
C ILE A 194 -3.90 22.71 -7.51
N LEU A 195 -3.50 21.93 -8.52
CA LEU A 195 -4.21 21.84 -9.79
C LEU A 195 -5.61 21.25 -9.62
N ALA A 196 -5.77 20.22 -8.78
CA ALA A 196 -7.07 19.64 -8.47
C ALA A 196 -7.99 20.65 -7.76
N ALA A 197 -7.47 21.40 -6.78
CA ALA A 197 -8.23 22.45 -6.10
C ALA A 197 -8.64 23.58 -7.07
N TRP A 198 -7.74 24.00 -7.96
CA TRP A 198 -8.03 24.99 -8.99
C TRP A 198 -9.11 24.50 -9.96
N TYR A 199 -8.96 23.28 -10.47
CA TYR A 199 -9.92 22.65 -11.39
C TYR A 199 -11.29 22.52 -10.74
N TRP A 200 -11.34 22.03 -9.50
CA TRP A 200 -12.59 21.92 -8.73
C TRP A 200 -13.27 23.28 -8.56
N ASN A 201 -12.52 24.30 -8.16
CA ASN A 201 -13.07 25.64 -7.96
C ASN A 201 -13.57 26.26 -9.28
N ARG A 202 -12.83 26.07 -10.37
CA ARG A 202 -13.16 26.63 -11.70
C ARG A 202 -14.32 25.89 -12.38
N PHE A 203 -14.40 24.58 -12.21
CA PHE A 203 -15.32 23.72 -12.96
C PHE A 203 -16.56 23.30 -12.17
N MET A 204 -16.44 22.97 -10.89
CA MET A 204 -17.58 22.48 -10.10
C MET A 204 -18.32 23.59 -9.35
N ARG A 205 -17.60 24.62 -8.89
CA ARG A 205 -18.20 25.63 -7.98
C ARG A 205 -18.91 26.79 -8.68
N ASN A 206 -18.51 27.11 -9.92
CA ASN A 206 -19.01 28.27 -10.67
C ASN A 206 -19.88 27.90 -11.89
N ARG A 207 -20.48 26.70 -11.89
CA ARG A 207 -21.32 26.21 -12.99
C ARG A 207 -22.66 25.72 -12.47
N CYS A 208 -23.65 25.71 -13.36
CA CYS A 208 -24.94 25.11 -13.05
C CYS A 208 -24.77 23.61 -12.69
N PRO A 209 -25.38 23.11 -11.61
CA PRO A 209 -25.25 21.72 -11.18
C PRO A 209 -25.84 20.72 -12.19
N ASN A 210 -26.79 21.15 -13.02
CA ASN A 210 -27.48 20.29 -13.98
C ASN A 210 -26.80 20.29 -15.36
N CYS A 211 -26.72 21.44 -16.03
CA CYS A 211 -26.18 21.53 -17.40
C CYS A 211 -24.73 21.98 -17.51
N LYS A 212 -24.06 22.29 -16.39
CA LYS A 212 -22.68 22.81 -16.35
C LYS A 212 -22.44 24.08 -17.20
N SER A 213 -23.47 24.87 -17.49
CA SER A 213 -23.29 26.18 -18.12
C SER A 213 -22.72 27.20 -17.12
N THR A 214 -21.99 28.18 -17.64
CA THR A 214 -21.50 29.34 -16.87
C THR A 214 -22.47 30.52 -16.87
N ASP A 215 -23.49 30.49 -17.74
CA ASP A 215 -24.49 31.55 -17.86
C ASP A 215 -25.65 31.31 -16.89
N TYR A 216 -25.65 32.09 -15.80
CA TYR A 216 -26.69 32.10 -14.79
C TYR A 216 -26.94 33.51 -14.26
N GLU A 217 -28.12 33.72 -13.71
CA GLU A 217 -28.56 34.99 -13.15
C GLU A 217 -28.89 34.83 -11.67
N THR A 218 -28.48 35.80 -10.86
CA THR A 218 -28.78 35.83 -9.42
C THR A 218 -30.17 36.43 -9.23
N THR A 219 -31.14 35.63 -8.79
CA THR A 219 -32.54 36.03 -8.64
C THR A 219 -32.84 36.64 -7.28
N ASN A 220 -32.16 36.18 -6.22
CA ASN A 220 -32.36 36.69 -4.87
C ASN A 220 -31.09 36.58 -4.02
N VAL A 221 -30.89 37.55 -3.14
CA VAL A 221 -29.86 37.52 -2.11
C VAL A 221 -30.55 37.69 -0.77
N ALA A 222 -30.51 36.65 0.06
CA ALA A 222 -31.07 36.66 1.40
C ALA A 222 -29.94 36.62 2.44
N GLU A 223 -29.97 37.52 3.41
CA GLU A 223 -29.07 37.47 4.57
C GLU A 223 -29.58 36.37 5.52
N VAL A 224 -28.81 35.28 5.67
CA VAL A 224 -29.19 34.12 6.49
C VAL A 224 -28.74 34.29 7.93
N ASP A 225 -27.56 34.86 8.14
CA ASP A 225 -26.97 34.98 9.46
C ASP A 225 -25.98 36.16 9.54
N ARG A 226 -25.86 36.76 10.71
CA ARG A 226 -24.97 37.89 10.99
C ARG A 226 -24.39 37.76 12.39
N TRP A 227 -23.07 37.70 12.47
CA TRP A 227 -22.37 37.65 13.76
C TRP A 227 -21.18 38.60 13.79
N ARG A 228 -20.78 38.97 15.01
CA ARG A 228 -19.57 39.75 15.26
C ARG A 228 -18.44 38.81 15.62
N GLY A 229 -17.29 38.97 14.99
CA GLY A 229 -16.06 38.25 15.34
C GLY A 229 -14.89 39.19 15.46
N THR A 230 -13.75 38.69 15.93
CA THR A 230 -12.49 39.43 15.94
C THR A 230 -11.54 38.84 14.91
N LYS A 231 -10.90 39.69 14.10
CA LYS A 231 -9.83 39.26 13.20
C LYS A 231 -8.51 39.89 13.62
N ALA A 232 -7.45 39.09 13.59
CA ALA A 232 -6.10 39.59 13.84
C ALA A 232 -5.60 40.30 12.58
N VAL A 233 -5.37 41.60 12.69
CA VAL A 233 -4.78 42.42 11.63
C VAL A 233 -3.34 42.73 12.03
N ALA A 234 -2.39 42.36 11.17
CA ALA A 234 -1.01 42.79 11.34
C ALA A 234 -0.92 44.29 11.01
N LYS A 235 -0.52 45.09 11.99
CA LYS A 235 -0.25 46.52 11.80
C LYS A 235 1.23 46.76 12.04
N THR A 236 1.89 47.38 11.07
CA THR A 236 3.24 47.89 11.25
C THR A 236 3.18 49.12 12.15
N VAL A 237 3.78 49.04 13.34
CA VAL A 237 3.84 50.16 14.27
C VAL A 237 5.29 50.62 14.39
N HIS A 238 5.50 51.93 14.27
CA HIS A 238 6.79 52.55 14.53
C HIS A 238 7.15 52.42 16.01
N ARG A 239 8.34 51.89 16.30
CA ARG A 239 8.85 51.80 17.67
C ARG A 239 9.11 53.22 18.20
N ARG A 240 8.56 53.57 19.37
CA ARG A 240 8.94 54.82 20.05
C ARG A 240 10.45 54.79 20.35
N GLY A 241 11.18 55.78 19.84
CA GLY A 241 12.64 55.92 20.03
C GLY A 241 13.52 55.31 18.94
N GLY A 242 12.95 54.82 17.82
CA GLY A 242 13.73 54.31 16.69
C GLY A 242 14.27 55.41 15.77
N VAL A 243 15.49 55.22 15.26
CA VAL A 243 16.11 56.08 14.23
C VAL A 243 15.20 56.18 13.01
N ARG A 244 15.07 57.39 12.43
CA ARG A 244 14.28 57.65 11.21
C ARG A 244 14.65 56.62 10.13
N GLY A 245 13.70 55.74 9.80
CA GLY A 245 13.80 54.80 8.69
C GLY A 245 13.96 53.31 9.02
N GLN A 246 14.13 52.88 10.28
CA GLN A 246 14.59 51.50 10.53
C GLN A 246 13.96 50.68 11.66
N SER A 247 12.83 51.07 12.28
CA SER A 247 12.17 50.14 13.22
C SER A 247 10.66 50.11 13.09
N TYR A 248 10.18 49.14 12.32
CA TYR A 248 8.80 48.70 12.30
C TYR A 248 8.72 47.40 13.11
N LYS A 249 7.74 47.32 14.02
CA LYS A 249 7.36 46.05 14.65
C LYS A 249 6.00 45.66 14.10
N ASP A 250 5.87 44.43 13.64
CA ASP A 250 4.57 43.85 13.34
C ASP A 250 3.85 43.57 14.65
N VAL A 251 2.78 44.33 14.89
CA VAL A 251 1.90 44.14 16.04
C VAL A 251 0.57 43.62 15.52
N SER A 252 0.16 42.44 15.98
CA SER A 252 -1.18 41.94 15.72
C SER A 252 -2.16 42.69 16.62
N THR A 253 -3.11 43.40 16.00
CA THR A 253 -4.22 44.03 16.71
C THR A 253 -5.50 43.29 16.34
N GLN A 254 -6.31 42.94 17.34
CA GLN A 254 -7.63 42.36 17.08
C GLN A 254 -8.61 43.48 16.76
N VAL A 255 -9.20 43.42 15.57
CA VAL A 255 -10.25 44.36 15.14
C VAL A 255 -11.58 43.62 15.17
N GLY A 256 -12.61 44.23 15.74
CA GLY A 256 -13.98 43.71 15.67
C GLY A 256 -14.53 43.86 14.25
N VAL A 257 -14.98 42.78 13.64
CA VAL A 257 -15.50 42.73 12.27
C VAL A 257 -16.86 42.06 12.29
N THR A 258 -17.73 42.50 11.39
CA THR A 258 -19.04 41.89 11.24
C THR A 258 -18.99 40.92 10.07
N PHE A 259 -19.29 39.66 10.33
CA PHE A 259 -19.41 38.65 9.28
C PHE A 259 -20.88 38.47 8.94
N VAL A 260 -21.19 38.46 7.66
CA VAL A 260 -22.53 38.24 7.14
C VAL A 260 -22.52 37.01 6.25
N LYS A 261 -23.47 36.10 6.46
CA LYS A 261 -23.68 34.93 5.61
C LYS A 261 -24.86 35.22 4.70
N ASN A 262 -24.57 35.42 3.43
CA ASN A 262 -25.56 35.65 2.38
C ASN A 262 -25.82 34.33 1.64
N GLN A 263 -27.09 33.98 1.44
CA GLN A 263 -27.53 32.93 0.54
C GLN A 263 -27.91 33.56 -0.79
N TYR A 264 -27.21 33.14 -1.84
CA TYR A 264 -27.47 33.56 -3.21
C TYR A 264 -28.32 32.50 -3.87
N SER A 265 -29.49 32.90 -4.36
CA SER A 265 -30.33 32.08 -5.23
C SER A 265 -29.99 32.42 -6.67
N CYS A 266 -29.57 31.40 -7.43
CA CYS A 266 -29.17 31.53 -8.82
C CYS A 266 -30.05 30.66 -9.70
N ARG A 267 -30.31 31.14 -10.92
CA ARG A 267 -31.08 30.44 -11.94
C ARG A 267 -30.27 30.32 -13.22
N CYS A 268 -30.16 29.11 -13.75
CA CYS A 268 -29.45 28.87 -15.00
C CYS A 268 -30.26 29.39 -16.19
N ARG A 269 -29.65 30.15 -17.10
CA ARG A 269 -30.35 30.59 -18.32
C ARG A 269 -30.58 29.47 -19.34
N ALA A 270 -29.70 28.47 -19.37
CA ALA A 270 -29.76 27.38 -20.34
C ALA A 270 -30.76 26.26 -19.96
N CYS A 271 -30.80 25.85 -18.69
CA CYS A 271 -31.66 24.75 -18.24
C CYS A 271 -32.71 25.15 -17.20
N GLN A 272 -32.79 26.44 -16.85
CA GLN A 272 -33.77 26.99 -15.89
C GLN A 272 -33.72 26.35 -14.49
N THR A 273 -32.70 25.54 -14.20
CA THR A 273 -32.51 24.95 -12.87
C THR A 273 -32.09 26.04 -11.89
N GLU A 274 -32.76 26.06 -10.75
CA GLU A 274 -32.47 26.97 -9.64
C GLU A 274 -31.60 26.25 -8.60
N TRP A 275 -30.62 26.95 -8.05
CA TRP A 275 -29.81 26.45 -6.94
C TRP A 275 -29.41 27.61 -6.02
N THR A 276 -29.12 27.26 -4.77
CA THR A 276 -28.65 28.23 -3.78
C THR A 276 -27.25 27.88 -3.32
N PHE A 277 -26.40 28.90 -3.13
CA PHE A 277 -25.14 28.72 -2.44
C PHE A 277 -24.95 29.79 -1.37
N GLU A 278 -24.27 29.42 -0.30
CA GLU A 278 -23.98 30.31 0.81
C GLU A 278 -22.57 30.88 0.67
N LYS A 279 -22.44 32.18 0.89
CA LYS A 279 -21.14 32.86 0.91
C LYS A 279 -21.05 33.72 2.16
N ARG A 280 -19.91 33.61 2.83
CA ARG A 280 -19.56 34.48 3.96
C ARG A 280 -18.83 35.70 3.43
N GLU A 281 -19.31 36.87 3.80
CA GLU A 281 -18.73 38.15 3.43
C GLU A 281 -18.42 38.96 4.69
N GLU A 282 -17.32 39.71 4.65
CA GLU A 282 -16.96 40.66 5.71
C GLU A 282 -17.61 42.01 5.39
N LYS A 283 -18.34 42.59 6.34
CA LYS A 283 -18.89 43.95 6.29
C LYS A 283 -18.20 44.87 7.31
#